data_AF-A0ABD1FEJ0-F1
#
_entry.id   AF-A0ABD1FEJ0-F1
#
_cell.length_a   1.000
_cell.length_b   1.000
_cell.length_c   1.000
_cell.angle_alpha   90.00
_cell.angle_beta   90.00
_cell.angle_gamma   90.00
#
_symmetry.space_group_name_H-M   'P 1'
#
loop_
_entity.id
_entity.type
_entity.pdbx_description
1 polymer ?
#
loop_
_entity_poly.entity_id
_entity_poly.type
_entity_poly.pdbx_seq_one_letter_code
_entity_poly.pdbx_strand_id
1 'polypeptide(L)'
;MALFSSKRFLVYLAIATVIISFCTDEVECRRQVLRGRKTVTRHYLRPMAIPAWAVIVLVGLGQLIIGAVCYIIMKKIIVDPPMQGNYTVAPTMEA
;
A
#
# COMPACT_ATOMS: atom_id res chain seq x y z
N MET A 1 21.61 -25.64 14.86
CA MET A 1 20.57 -25.34 13.85
C MET A 1 19.20 -25.34 14.53
N ALA A 2 18.99 -24.40 15.46
CA ALA A 2 17.73 -24.22 16.17
C ALA A 2 17.23 -22.82 15.80
N LEU A 3 16.15 -22.82 15.01
CA LEU A 3 15.51 -21.64 14.44
C LEU A 3 15.13 -20.64 15.54
N PHE A 4 15.47 -19.37 15.31
CA PHE A 4 14.55 -18.23 15.48
C PHE A 4 13.52 -18.39 16.60
N SER A 5 13.86 -17.97 17.81
CA SER A 5 12.86 -17.68 18.86
C SER A 5 12.04 -16.47 18.38
N SER A 6 10.93 -16.81 17.72
CA SER A 6 10.60 -16.25 16.40
C SER A 6 10.20 -14.77 16.41
N LYS A 7 9.48 -14.27 17.42
CA LYS A 7 8.90 -12.91 17.35
C LYS A 7 9.90 -11.80 17.69
N ARG A 8 10.65 -11.96 18.78
CA ARG A 8 11.58 -10.92 19.25
C ARG A 8 12.78 -10.78 18.31
N PHE A 9 13.32 -11.91 17.82
CA PHE A 9 14.40 -11.89 16.85
C PHE A 9 13.98 -11.21 15.53
N LEU A 10 12.79 -11.51 15.02
CA LEU A 10 12.25 -10.84 13.82
C LEU A 10 12.05 -9.35 14.04
N VAL A 11 11.62 -8.92 15.23
CA VAL A 11 11.51 -7.49 15.57
C VAL A 11 12.88 -6.81 15.61
N TYR A 12 13.88 -7.41 16.26
CA TYR A 12 15.23 -6.86 16.28
C TYR A 12 15.88 -6.83 14.89
N LEU A 13 15.65 -7.86 14.07
CA LEU A 13 16.10 -7.90 12.69
C LEU A 13 15.41 -6.81 11.86
N ALA A 14 14.09 -6.63 12.00
CA ALA A 14 13.35 -5.58 11.31
C ALA A 14 13.87 -4.19 11.68
N ILE A 15 14.08 -3.92 12.97
CA ILE A 15 14.67 -2.66 13.45
C ILE A 15 16.07 -2.46 12.86
N ALA A 16 16.92 -3.50 12.89
CA ALA A 16 18.25 -3.43 12.30
C ALA A 16 18.21 -3.16 10.79
N THR A 17 17.31 -3.79 10.04
CA THR A 17 17.14 -3.52 8.60
C THR A 17 16.62 -2.12 8.32
N VAL A 18 15.75 -1.56 9.17
CA VAL A 18 15.30 -0.17 9.07
C VAL A 18 16.48 0.78 9.30
N ILE A 19 17.27 0.55 10.35
CA ILE A 19 18.47 1.36 10.64
C ILE A 19 19.46 1.30 9.49
N ILE A 20 19.77 0.10 8.99
CA ILE A 20 20.67 -0.09 7.85
C ILE A 20 20.12 0.61 6.61
N SER A 21 18.81 0.54 6.38
CA SER A 21 18.17 1.23 5.25
C SER A 21 18.25 2.75 5.32
N PHE A 22 18.24 3.35 6.52
CA PHE A 22 18.49 4.78 6.69
C PHE A 22 19.96 5.15 6.49
N CYS A 23 20.88 4.22 6.76
CA CYS A 23 22.31 4.42 6.56
C CYS A 23 22.78 4.12 5.13
N THR A 24 21.99 3.41 4.32
CA THR A 24 22.26 3.21 2.90
C THR A 24 21.61 4.33 2.10
N ASP A 25 22.42 5.24 1.57
CA ASP A 25 21.96 6.19 0.56
C ASP A 25 21.32 5.42 -0.61
N GLU A 26 20.23 5.97 -1.16
CA GLU A 26 19.53 5.42 -2.33
C GLU A 26 20.58 5.15 -3.41
N VAL A 27 20.93 3.87 -3.61
CA VAL A 27 21.95 3.50 -4.58
C VAL A 27 21.39 3.94 -5.91
N GLU A 28 21.94 5.03 -6.47
CA GLU A 28 21.50 5.70 -7.68
C GLU A 28 21.71 4.76 -8.88
N CYS A 29 20.89 3.70 -8.95
CA CYS A 29 20.77 2.84 -10.10
C CYS A 29 19.93 3.52 -11.19
N ARG A 30 19.83 4.85 -11.15
CA ARG A 30 19.55 5.68 -12.32
C ARG A 30 20.89 6.02 -12.93
N ARG A 31 21.52 5.03 -13.57
CA ARG A 31 22.40 5.31 -14.71
C ARG A 31 21.55 6.21 -15.60
N GLN A 32 21.84 7.52 -15.61
CA GLN A 32 21.13 8.50 -16.43
C GLN A 32 21.46 8.16 -17.88
N VAL A 33 20.77 7.16 -18.40
CA VAL A 33 20.85 6.72 -19.77
C VAL A 33 20.21 7.85 -20.58
N LEU A 34 21.11 8.67 -21.14
CA LEU A 34 20.90 9.49 -22.33
C LEU A 34 20.00 10.73 -22.17
N ARG A 35 20.54 11.81 -21.61
CA ARG A 35 20.24 13.16 -22.12
C ARG A 35 21.51 13.97 -22.27
N GLY A 36 21.90 14.16 -23.53
CA GLY A 36 23.12 14.82 -23.93
C GLY A 36 23.29 16.20 -23.30
N ARG A 37 24.51 16.43 -22.82
CA ARG A 37 25.17 17.74 -22.72
C ARG A 37 24.32 18.86 -22.10
N LYS A 38 23.92 18.71 -20.85
CA LYS A 38 24.05 19.79 -19.88
C LYS A 38 24.55 19.16 -18.60
N THR A 39 25.68 19.63 -18.10
CA THR A 39 26.23 19.29 -16.79
C THR A 39 25.09 19.50 -15.78
N VAL A 40 24.44 18.41 -15.37
CA VAL A 40 23.46 18.45 -14.30
C VAL A 40 24.24 18.87 -13.08
N THR A 41 24.18 20.15 -12.72
CA THR A 41 24.81 20.62 -11.50
C THR A 41 24.13 19.92 -10.34
N ARG A 42 24.94 19.30 -9.47
CA ARG A 42 24.54 18.45 -8.33
C ARG A 42 23.53 19.10 -7.37
N HIS A 43 23.28 20.40 -7.50
CA HIS A 43 22.33 21.16 -6.68
C HIS A 43 20.85 20.94 -7.02
N TYR A 44 20.51 20.35 -8.18
CA TYR A 44 19.12 20.15 -8.58
C TYR A 44 18.51 18.82 -8.12
N LEU A 45 19.33 17.86 -7.70
CA LEU A 45 18.87 16.61 -7.11
C LEU A 45 18.94 16.74 -5.60
N ARG A 46 17.92 17.39 -5.01
CA ARG A 46 17.72 17.24 -3.56
C ARG A 46 17.13 15.86 -3.33
N PRO A 47 17.82 14.94 -2.62
CA PRO A 47 17.21 13.67 -2.27
C PRO A 47 15.96 13.97 -1.43
N MET A 48 14.90 13.19 -1.66
CA MET A 48 13.73 13.24 -0.80
C MET A 48 14.18 12.87 0.62
N ALA A 49 13.69 13.58 1.64
CA ALA A 49 14.04 13.32 3.03
C ALA A 49 13.54 11.95 3.53
N ILE A 50 12.66 11.30 2.75
CA ILE A 50 12.03 10.01 3.07
C ILE A 50 12.58 8.98 2.07
N PRO A 51 13.06 7.81 2.56
CA PRO A 51 13.56 6.77 1.67
C PRO A 51 12.45 6.19 0.78
N ALA A 52 12.80 5.71 -0.42
CA ALA A 52 11.85 5.31 -1.45
C ALA A 52 10.90 4.19 -0.98
N TRP A 53 11.41 3.23 -0.19
CA TRP A 53 10.59 2.15 0.36
C TRP A 53 9.49 2.67 1.30
N ALA A 54 9.76 3.71 2.08
CA ALA A 54 8.80 4.28 3.01
C ALA A 54 7.65 4.97 2.26
N VAL A 55 7.95 5.62 1.12
CA VAL A 55 6.92 6.18 0.23
C VAL A 55 6.00 5.08 -0.30
N ILE A 56 6.55 3.95 -0.76
CA ILE A 56 5.76 2.82 -1.28
C ILE A 56 4.86 2.23 -0.18
N VAL A 57 5.39 2.04 1.03
CA VAL A 57 4.62 1.52 2.17
C VAL A 57 3.47 2.47 2.55
N LEU A 58 3.73 3.77 2.61
CA LEU A 58 2.72 4.78 2.96
C LEU A 58 1.61 4.83 1.89
N VAL A 59 1.99 4.81 0.61
CA VAL A 59 1.02 4.72 -0.50
C VAL A 59 0.19 3.44 -0.43
N GLY A 60 0.82 2.29 -0.16
CA GLY A 60 0.12 1.02 -0.01
C GLY A 60 -0.89 1.03 1.14
N LEU A 61 -0.51 1.57 2.31
CA LEU A 61 -1.41 1.75 3.44
C LEU A 61 -2.57 2.70 3.11
N GLY A 62 -2.28 3.81 2.43
CA GLY A 62 -3.31 4.74 1.95
C GLY A 62 -4.33 4.05 1.05
N GLN A 63 -3.86 3.22 0.11
CA GLN A 63 -4.73 2.47 -0.79
C GLN A 63 -5.64 1.47 -0.05
N LEU A 64 -5.12 0.80 0.99
CA LEU A 64 -5.92 -0.10 1.82
C LEU A 64 -7.01 0.65 2.59
N ILE A 65 -6.68 1.81 3.16
CA ILE A 65 -7.65 2.65 3.88
C ILE A 65 -8.75 3.11 2.92
N ILE A 66 -8.38 3.61 1.75
CA ILE A 66 -9.34 4.06 0.73
C ILE A 66 -10.25 2.91 0.30
N GLY A 67 -9.69 1.72 0.06
CA GLY A 67 -10.47 0.52 -0.28
C GLY A 67 -11.47 0.14 0.81
N ALA A 68 -11.05 0.17 2.08
CA ALA A 68 -11.92 -0.14 3.22
C ALA A 68 -13.08 0.86 3.34
N VAL A 69 -12.80 2.16 3.18
CA VAL A 69 -13.84 3.20 3.19
C VAL A 69 -14.82 3.00 2.05
N CYS A 70 -14.33 2.75 0.83
CA CYS A 70 -15.17 2.49 -0.34
C CYS A 70 -16.09 1.29 -0.12
N TYR A 71 -15.59 0.21 0.47
CA TYR A 71 -16.38 -0.96 0.81
C TYR A 71 -17.50 -0.66 1.82
N ILE A 72 -17.21 0.10 2.88
CA ILE A 72 -18.22 0.47 3.89
C ILE A 72 -19.35 1.29 3.25
N ILE A 73 -19.01 2.23 2.38
CA ILE A 73 -19.98 3.05 1.65
C ILE A 73 -20.87 2.14 0.78
N MET A 74 -20.26 1.26 -0.02
CA MET A 74 -20.98 0.30 -0.85
C MET A 74 -21.93 -0.58 -0.01
N LYS A 75 -21.44 -1.12 1.12
CA LYS A 75 -22.24 -1.96 2.01
C LYS A 75 -23.48 -1.21 2.51
N LYS A 76 -23.32 0.04 2.93
CA LYS A 76 -24.42 0.85 3.48
C LYS A 76 -25.46 1.25 2.43
N ILE A 77 -25.03 1.54 1.20
CA ILE A 77 -25.92 2.04 0.15
C ILE A 77 -26.61 0.90 -0.61
N ILE A 78 -25.90 -0.20 -0.88
CA ILE A 78 -26.35 -1.23 -1.82
C ILE A 78 -26.76 -2.53 -1.10
N VAL A 79 -26.03 -2.92 -0.05
CA VAL A 79 -26.19 -4.25 0.55
C VAL A 79 -27.13 -4.25 1.76
N ASP A 80 -27.02 -3.26 2.63
CA ASP A 80 -27.84 -3.12 3.83
C ASP A 80 -29.31 -2.66 3.60
N PRO A 81 -29.72 -2.02 2.48
CA PRO A 81 -31.13 -1.67 2.29
C PRO A 81 -32.00 -2.92 2.23
N PRO A 82 -33.15 -2.95 2.93
CA PRO A 82 -34.10 -4.03 2.76
C PRO A 82 -34.57 -4.01 1.30
N MET A 83 -34.42 -5.13 0.60
CA MET A 83 -35.02 -5.34 -0.71
C MET A 83 -36.52 -5.11 -0.56
N GLN A 84 -37.03 -3.94 -0.97
CA GLN A 84 -38.46 -3.72 -1.19
C GLN A 84 -38.85 -4.51 -2.43
N GLY A 85 -38.84 -5.83 -2.28
CA GLY A 85 -39.28 -6.77 -3.27
C GLY A 85 -40.79 -6.62 -3.37
N ASN A 86 -41.24 -5.86 -4.34
CA ASN A 86 -42.60 -5.90 -4.83
C ASN A 86 -42.77 -7.19 -5.66
N TYR A 87 -42.42 -8.35 -5.08
CA TYR A 87 -42.60 -9.64 -5.72
C TYR A 87 -44.05 -10.04 -5.50
N THR A 88 -44.85 -9.96 -6.56
CA THR A 88 -46.19 -10.52 -6.54
C THR A 88 -46.02 -12.03 -6.64
N VAL A 89 -46.33 -12.76 -5.57
CA VAL A 89 -46.43 -14.22 -5.65
C VAL A 89 -47.46 -14.57 -6.72
N ALA A 90 -47.08 -15.42 -7.69
CA ALA A 90 -48.00 -15.87 -8.72
C ALA A 90 -49.14 -16.66 -8.03
N PRO A 91 -50.41 -16.38 -8.34
CA PRO A 91 -51.52 -17.12 -7.76
C PRO A 91 -51.41 -18.57 -8.25
N THR A 92 -51.00 -19.45 -7.34
CA THR A 92 -51.09 -20.89 -7.56
C THR A 92 -52.52 -21.26 -7.19
N MET A 93 -53.32 -21.64 -8.19
CA MET A 93 -54.63 -22.23 -7.92
C MET A 93 -54.37 -23.56 -7.23
N GLU A 94 -54.71 -23.64 -5.95
CA GLU A 94 -54.76 -24.90 -5.21
C GLU A 94 -55.75 -25.81 -5.93
N ALA A 95 -55.24 -26.96 -6.41
CA ALA A 95 -55.99 -27.99 -7.12
C ALA A 95 -56.70 -28.94 -6.16
#